data_AF-A0A2E9FIH5-F1
#
_entry.id   AF-A0A2E9FIH5-F1
#
_cell.length_a   1.000
_cell.length_b   1.000
_cell.length_c   1.000
_cell.angle_alpha   90.00
_cell.angle_beta   90.00
_cell.angle_gamma   90.00
#
_symmetry.space_group_name_H-M   'P 1'
#
loop_
_entity.id
_entity.type
_entity.pdbx_description
1 polymer ?
#
loop_
_entity_poly.entity_id
_entity_poly.type
_entity_poly.pdbx_seq_one_letter_code
_entity_poly.pdbx_strand_id
1 'polypeptide(L)'
;MKNLLVMSLFLVASLDADVDLGEEFAAGDLVTADAFNTKFNALNGVVGEIVDADLLGNWECTSFKYGSDSGYLETDGGNGQVGDGYFYSKTGNLSFTETDTESSLNSPKNWSIDQDNVLLNHEEMESGIVQNQGTYSLLGNVIYLFNDLGSLGGFNIKALSGAKIFLSPTSETSAYDSHGNGDRPLSNPNVICELIASE
;
A
#
# COMPACT_ATOMS: atom_id res chain seq x y z
N MET A 1 -35.77 -20.63 -42.09
CA MET A 1 -36.41 -20.19 -40.82
C MET A 1 -35.57 -20.71 -39.67
N LYS A 2 -35.15 -19.80 -38.77
CA LYS A 2 -34.60 -20.03 -37.40
C LYS A 2 -33.23 -20.74 -37.35
N ASN A 3 -32.18 -20.30 -36.66
CA ASN A 3 -31.87 -19.23 -35.70
C ASN A 3 -30.35 -18.93 -35.89
N LEU A 4 -29.86 -17.70 -36.04
CA LEU A 4 -29.55 -16.69 -35.00
C LEU A 4 -28.73 -17.23 -33.80
N LEU A 5 -27.66 -16.48 -33.46
CA LEU A 5 -26.73 -16.61 -32.31
C LEU A 5 -25.67 -17.74 -32.47
N VAL A 6 -24.36 -17.54 -32.30
CA VAL A 6 -23.64 -16.68 -31.35
C VAL A 6 -22.35 -16.16 -32.00
N MET A 7 -22.33 -14.88 -32.36
CA MET A 7 -21.12 -14.10 -32.60
C MET A 7 -21.08 -13.07 -31.47
N SER A 8 -20.65 -13.54 -30.30
CA SER A 8 -20.43 -12.73 -29.10
C SER A 8 -19.52 -13.50 -28.14
N LEU A 9 -18.27 -13.71 -28.56
CA LEU A 9 -17.15 -13.79 -27.63
C LEU A 9 -16.36 -12.49 -27.81
N PHE A 10 -17.03 -11.39 -27.49
CA PHE A 10 -16.42 -10.08 -27.36
C PHE A 10 -16.03 -9.93 -25.90
N LEU A 11 -14.77 -9.54 -25.69
CA LEU A 11 -14.28 -8.88 -24.49
C LEU A 11 -14.44 -9.72 -23.20
N VAL A 12 -13.54 -10.67 -23.02
CA VAL A 12 -12.80 -10.63 -21.76
C VAL A 12 -11.80 -9.50 -21.96
N ALA A 13 -12.26 -8.26 -21.74
CA ALA A 13 -11.36 -7.21 -21.32
C ALA A 13 -10.82 -7.74 -19.99
N SER A 14 -9.63 -8.34 -20.04
CA SER A 14 -8.86 -8.58 -18.85
C SER A 14 -8.75 -7.23 -18.16
N LEU A 15 -9.43 -7.13 -17.02
CA LEU A 15 -9.08 -6.16 -15.99
C LEU A 15 -7.72 -6.64 -15.50
N ASP A 16 -6.69 -6.31 -16.25
CA ASP A 16 -5.32 -6.69 -15.95
C ASP A 16 -4.90 -5.91 -14.71
N ALA A 17 -5.10 -6.56 -13.56
CA ALA A 17 -4.19 -6.43 -12.43
C ALA A 17 -2.87 -7.13 -12.79
N ASP A 18 -2.29 -6.78 -13.94
CA ASP A 18 -1.14 -7.46 -14.51
C ASP A 18 0.05 -7.20 -13.60
N VAL A 19 0.37 -8.23 -12.82
CA VAL A 19 1.75 -8.46 -12.45
C VAL A 19 2.46 -8.66 -13.78
N ASP A 20 3.14 -7.62 -14.29
CA ASP A 20 3.99 -7.74 -15.46
C ASP A 20 5.09 -8.76 -15.15
N LEU A 21 4.89 -9.98 -15.65
CA LEU A 21 5.83 -11.06 -15.49
C LEU A 21 6.94 -10.98 -16.56
N GLY A 22 6.98 -9.97 -17.44
CA GLY A 22 7.84 -9.91 -18.62
C GLY A 22 7.43 -10.91 -19.71
N GLU A 23 8.27 -11.10 -20.75
CA GLU A 23 7.98 -11.95 -21.93
C GLU A 23 7.35 -13.31 -21.58
N GLU A 24 6.22 -13.65 -22.20
CA GLU A 24 5.57 -14.95 -22.01
C GLU A 24 6.51 -16.09 -22.41
N PHE A 25 6.73 -17.05 -21.50
CA PHE A 25 7.48 -18.26 -21.84
C PHE A 25 6.62 -19.15 -22.74
N ALA A 26 7.14 -19.49 -23.92
CA ALA A 26 6.54 -20.49 -24.78
C ALA A 26 7.00 -21.90 -24.40
N ALA A 27 6.17 -22.89 -24.73
CA ALA A 27 6.53 -24.28 -24.53
C ALA A 27 7.76 -24.65 -25.37
N GLY A 28 8.84 -25.05 -24.69
CA GLY A 28 10.12 -25.41 -25.32
C GLY A 28 11.19 -24.33 -25.20
N ASP A 29 10.88 -23.17 -24.59
CA ASP A 29 11.88 -22.13 -24.36
C ASP A 29 12.94 -22.57 -23.34
N LEU A 30 14.19 -22.21 -23.62
CA LEU A 30 15.28 -22.36 -22.69
C LEU A 30 15.37 -21.10 -21.82
N VAL A 31 14.87 -21.19 -20.58
CA VAL A 31 14.81 -20.06 -19.66
C VAL A 31 16.04 -20.04 -18.76
N THR A 32 16.66 -18.87 -18.57
CA THR A 32 17.75 -18.71 -17.60
C THR A 32 17.23 -18.77 -16.16
N ALA A 33 18.07 -19.20 -15.22
CA ALA A 33 17.70 -19.24 -13.81
C ALA A 33 17.26 -17.85 -13.29
N ASP A 34 17.92 -16.78 -13.75
CA ASP A 34 17.56 -15.42 -13.36
C ASP A 34 16.18 -15.02 -13.88
N ALA A 35 15.86 -15.30 -15.16
CA ALA A 35 14.54 -15.00 -15.71
C ALA A 35 13.42 -15.80 -15.04
N PHE A 36 13.67 -17.07 -14.71
CA PHE A 36 12.73 -17.90 -13.95
C PHE A 36 12.53 -17.36 -12.53
N ASN A 37 13.62 -17.04 -11.82
CA ASN A 37 13.55 -16.56 -10.45
C ASN A 37 12.85 -15.22 -10.35
N THR A 38 13.06 -14.29 -11.28
CA THR A 38 12.33 -13.02 -11.32
C THR A 38 10.82 -13.25 -11.38
N LYS A 39 10.34 -14.12 -12.29
CA LYS A 39 8.91 -14.45 -12.40
C LYS A 39 8.40 -15.19 -11.17
N PHE A 40 9.14 -16.18 -10.68
CA PHE A 40 8.75 -16.97 -9.53
C PHE A 40 8.69 -16.12 -8.26
N ASN A 41 9.62 -15.20 -8.07
CA ASN A 41 9.66 -14.26 -6.95
C ASN A 41 8.49 -13.27 -7.01
N ALA A 42 8.17 -12.76 -8.20
CA ALA A 42 6.97 -11.96 -8.42
C ALA A 42 5.69 -12.75 -8.08
N LEU A 43 5.57 -13.99 -8.57
CA LEU A 43 4.42 -14.87 -8.30
C LEU A 43 4.30 -15.29 -6.82
N ASN A 44 5.43 -15.50 -6.14
CA ASN A 44 5.46 -15.93 -4.75
C ASN A 44 5.35 -14.75 -3.76
N GLY A 45 5.18 -13.52 -4.25
CA GLY A 45 5.16 -12.31 -3.42
C GLY A 45 6.46 -12.07 -2.66
N VAL A 46 7.56 -12.64 -3.14
CA VAL A 46 8.94 -12.38 -2.72
C VAL A 46 9.55 -11.44 -3.77
N VAL A 47 8.85 -10.34 -4.07
CA VAL A 47 9.56 -9.20 -4.66
C VAL A 47 10.66 -8.84 -3.65
N GLY A 48 11.88 -8.58 -4.13
CA GLY A 48 13.10 -8.54 -3.32
C GLY A 48 13.10 -7.57 -2.13
N GLU A 49 14.28 -7.32 -1.57
CA GLU A 49 14.44 -6.24 -0.62
C GLU A 49 13.94 -4.93 -1.24
N ILE A 50 12.97 -4.28 -0.59
CA ILE A 50 12.41 -3.00 -1.03
C ILE A 50 13.46 -1.93 -0.74
N VAL A 51 13.76 -1.09 -1.72
CA VAL A 51 14.69 0.04 -1.58
C VAL A 51 13.94 1.37 -1.63
N ASP A 52 14.58 2.45 -1.19
CA ASP A 52 13.97 3.79 -1.15
C ASP A 52 13.39 4.19 -2.52
N ALA A 53 14.10 3.88 -3.60
CA ALA A 53 13.69 4.17 -4.97
C ALA A 53 12.37 3.49 -5.38
N ASP A 54 12.04 2.34 -4.81
CA ASP A 54 10.78 1.64 -5.09
C ASP A 54 9.57 2.33 -4.45
N LEU A 55 9.80 3.19 -3.44
CA LEU A 55 8.76 3.90 -2.69
C LEU A 55 8.48 5.29 -3.23
N LEU A 56 9.44 5.93 -3.92
CA LEU A 56 9.31 7.30 -4.38
C LEU A 56 8.13 7.46 -5.35
N GLY A 57 7.37 8.54 -5.17
CA GLY A 57 6.20 8.84 -5.99
C GLY A 57 4.96 9.11 -5.17
N ASN A 58 3.81 9.21 -5.86
CA ASN A 58 2.52 9.40 -5.24
C ASN A 58 1.72 8.11 -5.32
N TRP A 59 1.06 7.76 -4.22
CA TRP A 59 0.36 6.51 -4.04
C TRP A 59 -1.05 6.79 -3.57
N GLU A 60 -2.05 6.24 -4.26
CA GLU A 60 -3.40 6.20 -3.74
C GLU A 60 -3.50 5.05 -2.75
N CYS A 61 -3.55 5.37 -1.46
CA CYS A 61 -3.62 4.42 -0.37
C CYS A 61 -5.05 4.28 0.13
N THR A 62 -5.54 3.05 0.21
CA THR A 62 -6.82 2.70 0.83
C THR A 62 -6.59 1.80 2.02
N SER A 63 -7.22 2.15 3.13
CA SER A 63 -7.17 1.45 4.41
C SER A 63 -8.53 0.88 4.74
N PHE A 64 -8.58 -0.28 5.40
CA PHE A 64 -9.84 -1.00 5.66
C PHE A 64 -9.99 -1.32 7.15
N LYS A 65 -11.09 -0.86 7.74
CA LYS A 65 -11.46 -1.11 9.15
C LYS A 65 -12.70 -1.99 9.23
N TYR A 66 -12.75 -2.85 10.23
CA TYR A 66 -13.95 -3.63 10.55
C TYR A 66 -14.87 -2.83 11.49
N GLY A 67 -16.18 -3.03 11.37
CA GLY A 67 -17.17 -2.38 12.26
C GLY A 67 -17.65 -1.02 11.75
N SER A 68 -18.68 -0.46 12.37
CA SER A 68 -19.36 0.74 11.88
C SER A 68 -18.61 2.04 12.22
N ASP A 69 -17.92 2.60 11.24
CA ASP A 69 -17.35 3.95 11.29
C ASP A 69 -17.78 4.75 10.05
N SER A 70 -18.79 5.59 10.21
CA SER A 70 -19.32 6.40 9.11
C SER A 70 -18.36 7.48 8.62
N GLY A 71 -17.36 7.89 9.42
CA GLY A 71 -16.31 8.82 8.99
C GLY A 71 -15.29 8.16 8.05
N TYR A 72 -15.30 6.84 8.04
CA TYR A 72 -14.43 5.96 7.28
C TYR A 72 -15.16 5.31 6.09
N LEU A 73 -16.25 5.92 5.62
CA LEU A 73 -17.02 5.40 4.49
C LEU A 73 -16.61 6.09 3.19
N GLU A 74 -16.05 5.33 2.27
CA GLU A 74 -15.86 5.76 0.88
C GLU A 74 -16.95 5.19 -0.03
N THR A 75 -17.51 6.03 -0.89
CA THR A 75 -18.75 5.73 -1.64
C THR A 75 -18.62 4.50 -2.55
N ASP A 76 -17.39 4.15 -2.96
CA ASP A 76 -17.08 3.02 -3.84
C ASP A 76 -16.08 2.02 -3.23
N GLY A 77 -15.95 1.99 -1.90
CA GLY A 77 -15.17 0.97 -1.17
C GLY A 77 -13.64 1.04 -1.29
N GLY A 78 -13.11 2.03 -2.02
CA GLY A 78 -11.68 2.36 -2.11
C GLY A 78 -10.84 1.29 -2.84
N ASN A 79 -9.90 1.72 -3.68
CA ASN A 79 -9.08 0.81 -4.51
C ASN A 79 -9.94 -0.27 -5.24
N GLY A 80 -11.08 0.14 -5.79
CA GLY A 80 -11.99 -0.72 -6.56
C GLY A 80 -12.70 -1.86 -5.78
N GLN A 81 -12.49 -1.97 -4.46
CA GLN A 81 -13.11 -3.01 -3.64
C GLN A 81 -14.47 -2.58 -3.12
N VAL A 82 -15.50 -2.76 -3.94
CA VAL A 82 -16.88 -2.41 -3.59
C VAL A 82 -17.54 -3.52 -2.77
N GLY A 83 -18.14 -3.19 -1.63
CA GLY A 83 -18.97 -4.12 -0.84
C GLY A 83 -19.75 -3.43 0.28
N ASP A 84 -20.94 -3.94 0.60
CA ASP A 84 -21.84 -3.47 1.67
C ASP A 84 -21.64 -4.25 2.99
N GLY A 85 -20.47 -4.87 3.15
CA GLY A 85 -20.16 -5.82 4.22
C GLY A 85 -19.81 -5.17 5.57
N TYR A 86 -18.99 -5.87 6.35
CA TYR A 86 -18.57 -5.46 7.70
C TYR A 86 -17.35 -4.54 7.74
N PHE A 87 -16.94 -4.00 6.59
CA PHE A 87 -15.73 -3.22 6.44
C PHE A 87 -16.03 -1.85 5.85
N TYR A 88 -15.29 -0.86 6.33
CA TYR A 88 -15.31 0.51 5.89
C TYR A 88 -13.93 0.85 5.35
N SER A 89 -13.87 1.71 4.35
CA SER A 89 -12.64 2.04 3.62
C SER A 89 -12.38 3.53 3.65
N LYS A 90 -11.13 3.94 3.83
CA LYS A 90 -10.70 5.33 3.64
C LYS A 90 -9.54 5.41 2.67
N THR A 91 -9.65 6.33 1.71
CA THR A 91 -8.64 6.56 0.67
C THR A 91 -7.99 7.93 0.84
N GLY A 92 -6.69 8.01 0.51
CA GLY A 92 -5.90 9.24 0.50
C GLY A 92 -4.60 9.07 -0.28
N ASN A 93 -3.99 10.18 -0.69
CA ASN A 93 -2.77 10.21 -1.49
C ASN A 93 -1.54 10.35 -0.60
N LEU A 94 -0.73 9.30 -0.54
CA LEU A 94 0.57 9.25 0.14
C LEU A 94 1.68 9.59 -0.84
N SER A 95 2.50 10.58 -0.53
CA SER A 95 3.65 10.98 -1.32
C SER A 95 4.95 10.62 -0.59
N PHE A 96 5.89 10.00 -1.29
CA PHE A 96 7.26 9.82 -0.84
C PHE A 96 8.20 10.58 -1.76
N THR A 97 9.07 11.41 -1.18
CA THR A 97 9.99 12.26 -1.94
C THR A 97 11.37 12.30 -1.31
N GLU A 98 12.39 12.56 -2.13
CA GLU A 98 13.77 12.65 -1.69
C GLU A 98 14.44 13.95 -2.13
N THR A 99 15.48 14.35 -1.40
CA THR A 99 16.32 15.51 -1.73
C THR A 99 17.71 15.12 -2.23
N ASP A 100 18.06 13.84 -2.10
CA ASP A 100 19.34 13.24 -2.46
C ASP A 100 19.14 11.74 -2.71
N THR A 101 20.20 11.04 -3.14
CA THR A 101 20.18 9.61 -3.47
C THR A 101 20.80 8.72 -2.39
N GLU A 102 21.18 9.28 -1.23
CA GLU A 102 21.70 8.49 -0.12
C GLU A 102 20.59 7.63 0.48
N SER A 103 20.94 6.50 1.11
CA SER A 103 19.93 5.67 1.80
C SER A 103 19.19 6.48 2.88
N SER A 104 17.90 6.22 3.05
CA SER A 104 17.06 6.81 4.10
C SER A 104 17.52 6.51 5.54
N LEU A 105 18.43 5.54 5.72
CA LEU A 105 19.12 5.29 7.00
C LEU A 105 20.14 6.39 7.35
N ASN A 106 20.73 7.04 6.34
CA ASN A 106 21.73 8.10 6.51
C ASN A 106 21.17 9.49 6.20
N SER A 107 20.21 9.58 5.29
CA SER A 107 19.50 10.80 4.91
C SER A 107 17.99 10.52 4.83
N PRO A 108 17.25 10.65 5.94
CA PRO A 108 15.81 10.38 5.97
C PRO A 108 15.04 11.11 4.86
N LYS A 109 14.11 10.40 4.24
CA LYS A 109 13.34 10.89 3.09
C LYS A 109 12.01 11.45 3.54
N ASN A 110 11.34 12.25 2.72
CA ASN A 110 10.11 12.91 3.13
C ASN A 110 8.90 12.05 2.78
N TRP A 111 7.87 12.12 3.62
CA TRP A 111 6.55 11.60 3.31
C TRP A 111 5.47 12.64 3.63
N SER A 112 4.34 12.54 2.94
CA SER A 112 3.12 13.28 3.30
C SER A 112 1.87 12.52 2.85
N ILE A 113 0.73 12.78 3.48
CA ILE A 113 -0.56 12.22 3.09
C ILE A 113 -1.65 13.29 3.20
N ASP A 114 -2.62 13.29 2.31
CA ASP A 114 -3.74 14.25 2.34
C ASP A 114 -4.88 13.83 3.29
N GLN A 115 -4.94 12.56 3.67
CA GLN A 115 -5.87 11.97 4.63
C GLN A 115 -5.09 11.15 5.67
N ASP A 116 -4.73 11.76 6.80
CA ASP A 116 -3.94 11.14 7.87
C ASP A 116 -4.60 9.87 8.44
N ASN A 117 -5.93 9.87 8.48
CA ASN A 117 -6.78 8.76 8.88
C ASN A 117 -6.63 7.49 8.02
N VAL A 118 -5.85 7.51 6.93
CA VAL A 118 -5.56 6.32 6.13
C VAL A 118 -4.45 5.49 6.77
N LEU A 119 -3.33 6.11 7.15
CA LEU A 119 -2.21 5.40 7.77
C LEU A 119 -2.36 5.29 9.29
N LEU A 120 -2.85 6.36 9.91
CA LEU A 120 -2.90 6.51 11.37
C LEU A 120 -4.35 6.67 11.81
N ASN A 121 -4.70 6.25 13.02
CA ASN A 121 -6.03 6.35 13.57
C ASN A 121 -6.18 7.67 14.34
N HIS A 122 -6.64 8.73 13.66
CA HIS A 122 -6.76 10.08 14.23
C HIS A 122 -7.75 10.14 15.40
N GLU A 123 -8.78 9.29 15.41
CA GLU A 123 -9.76 9.25 16.52
C GLU A 123 -9.15 8.86 17.87
N GLU A 124 -8.01 8.16 17.85
CA GLU A 124 -7.29 7.73 19.05
C GLU A 124 -6.15 8.70 19.42
N MET A 125 -5.95 9.77 18.65
CA MET A 125 -4.98 10.82 18.97
C MET A 125 -5.62 11.94 19.80
N GLU A 126 -5.34 11.97 21.10
CA GLU A 126 -5.88 12.94 22.09
C GLU A 126 -5.77 14.42 21.70
N SER A 127 -4.82 14.78 20.82
CA SER A 127 -4.40 16.17 20.63
C SER A 127 -5.01 16.85 19.42
N GLY A 128 -5.73 16.14 18.55
CA GLY A 128 -6.23 16.67 17.28
C GLY A 128 -5.11 17.19 16.35
N ILE A 129 -3.87 16.79 16.62
CA ILE A 129 -2.71 17.15 15.80
C ILE A 129 -2.70 16.22 14.60
N VAL A 130 -2.98 16.80 13.43
CA VAL A 130 -2.88 16.13 12.14
C VAL A 130 -1.44 15.69 11.91
N GLN A 131 -1.21 14.38 11.81
CA GLN A 131 0.11 13.80 11.54
C GLN A 131 0.16 13.30 10.11
N ASN A 132 0.28 14.24 9.19
CA ASN A 132 0.13 13.96 7.77
C ASN A 132 1.40 14.25 6.96
N GLN A 133 2.53 14.52 7.61
CA GLN A 133 3.81 14.71 6.95
C GLN A 133 4.97 14.50 7.90
N GLY A 134 6.14 14.23 7.33
CA GLY A 134 7.39 14.20 8.06
C GLY A 134 8.47 13.48 7.26
N THR A 135 9.30 12.71 7.95
CA THR A 135 10.37 11.93 7.34
C THR A 135 10.24 10.44 7.61
N TYR A 136 10.89 9.62 6.79
CA TYR A 136 10.93 8.18 6.95
C TYR A 136 12.34 7.62 6.79
N SER A 137 12.54 6.46 7.41
CA SER A 137 13.69 5.59 7.18
C SER A 137 13.21 4.18 6.85
N LEU A 138 13.82 3.58 5.83
CA LEU A 138 13.57 2.22 5.37
C LEU A 138 14.68 1.31 5.91
N LEU A 139 14.30 0.31 6.70
CA LEU A 139 15.22 -0.68 7.24
C LEU A 139 14.70 -2.08 6.89
N GLY A 140 15.35 -2.72 5.90
CA GLY A 140 14.78 -3.89 5.24
C GLY A 140 13.41 -3.55 4.67
N ASN A 141 12.43 -4.45 4.81
CA ASN A 141 11.07 -4.22 4.33
C ASN A 141 10.17 -3.54 5.38
N VAL A 142 10.73 -2.65 6.20
CA VAL A 142 9.99 -1.88 7.20
C VAL A 142 10.25 -0.40 7.01
N ILE A 143 9.18 0.36 6.76
CA ILE A 143 9.23 1.82 6.76
C ILE A 143 8.87 2.34 8.15
N TYR A 144 9.75 3.16 8.74
CA TYR A 144 9.49 3.86 9.98
C TYR A 144 9.18 5.32 9.67
N LEU A 145 8.04 5.82 10.16
CA LEU A 145 7.59 7.18 9.95
C LEU A 145 7.93 8.04 11.17
N PHE A 146 8.35 9.27 10.91
CA PHE A 146 8.71 10.27 11.89
C PHE A 146 8.11 11.62 11.51
N ASN A 147 7.93 12.48 12.51
CA ASN A 147 7.55 13.88 12.39
C ASN A 147 8.35 14.72 13.40
N ASP A 148 7.97 16.00 13.55
CA ASP A 148 8.59 16.91 14.51
C ASP A 148 8.41 16.51 15.98
N LEU A 149 7.46 15.61 16.28
CA LEU A 149 7.17 15.12 17.63
C LEU A 149 7.88 13.81 17.97
N GLY A 150 8.39 13.08 16.97
CA GLY A 150 9.11 11.83 17.15
C GLY A 150 8.68 10.74 16.17
N SER A 151 8.77 9.48 16.59
CA SER A 151 8.34 8.34 15.79
C SER A 151 6.82 8.18 15.82
N LEU A 152 6.24 7.92 14.67
CA LEU A 152 4.84 7.56 14.47
C LEU A 152 4.64 6.03 14.35
N GLY A 153 5.72 5.26 14.53
CA GLY A 153 5.75 3.82 14.35
C GLY A 153 6.21 3.41 12.95
N GLY A 154 6.04 2.13 12.60
CA GLY A 154 6.46 1.59 11.32
C GLY A 154 5.53 0.56 10.70
N PHE A 155 5.67 0.35 9.41
CA PHE A 155 4.87 -0.60 8.64
C PHE A 155 5.79 -1.61 7.96
N ASN A 156 5.47 -2.90 8.11
CA ASN A 156 6.00 -3.91 7.21
C ASN A 156 5.40 -3.66 5.82
N ILE A 157 6.26 -3.62 4.82
CA ILE A 157 5.91 -3.41 3.42
C ILE A 157 5.98 -4.75 2.70
N LYS A 158 4.94 -5.06 1.96
CA LYS A 158 4.95 -6.15 0.99
C LYS A 158 4.61 -5.58 -0.38
N ALA A 159 5.56 -5.63 -1.31
CA ALA A 159 5.28 -5.34 -2.70
C ALA A 159 4.42 -6.47 -3.31
N LEU A 160 3.28 -6.09 -3.87
CA LEU A 160 2.36 -6.98 -4.58
C LEU A 160 2.60 -6.91 -6.10
N SER A 161 3.07 -5.76 -6.59
CA SER A 161 3.65 -5.55 -7.92
C SER A 161 4.58 -4.32 -7.88
N GLY A 162 5.18 -3.94 -9.01
CA GLY A 162 5.95 -2.69 -9.12
C GLY A 162 5.12 -1.41 -8.93
N ALA A 163 3.80 -1.50 -8.97
CA ALA A 163 2.89 -0.36 -8.80
C ALA A 163 1.90 -0.57 -7.64
N LYS A 164 2.10 -1.58 -6.78
CA LYS A 164 1.18 -1.90 -5.70
C LYS A 164 1.89 -2.45 -4.48
N ILE A 165 1.69 -1.80 -3.34
CA ILE A 165 2.26 -2.21 -2.05
C ILE A 165 1.17 -2.40 -0.99
N PHE A 166 1.46 -3.28 -0.03
CA PHE A 166 0.65 -3.53 1.14
C PHE A 166 1.44 -3.14 2.38
N LEU A 167 0.83 -2.31 3.24
CA LEU A 167 1.40 -1.87 4.51
C LEU A 167 0.64 -2.54 5.66
N SER A 168 1.40 -3.16 6.55
CA SER A 168 0.87 -3.73 7.78
C SER A 168 1.63 -3.19 8.99
N PRO A 169 0.94 -2.70 10.03
CA PRO A 169 1.59 -2.14 11.21
C PRO A 169 2.60 -3.11 11.84
N THR A 170 3.74 -2.61 12.29
CA THR A 170 4.65 -3.39 13.14
C THR A 170 4.10 -3.45 14.56
N SER A 171 4.60 -4.37 15.39
CA SER A 171 4.28 -4.39 16.83
C SER A 171 4.77 -3.16 17.59
N GLU A 172 5.54 -2.27 16.97
CA GLU A 172 6.03 -1.02 17.58
C GLU A 172 5.08 0.16 17.35
N THR A 173 4.10 0.03 16.43
CA THR A 173 3.04 1.05 16.18
C THR A 173 1.93 1.06 17.23
N SER A 174 1.94 0.13 18.18
CA SER A 174 1.11 0.21 19.39
C SER A 174 1.69 1.23 20.37
N ALA A 175 1.66 2.50 19.98
CA ALA A 175 1.90 3.58 20.90
C ALA A 175 0.70 3.72 21.84
N TYR A 176 1.01 3.86 23.13
CA TYR A 176 0.09 3.96 24.26
C TYR A 176 -1.04 4.98 24.01
N ASP A 177 -2.29 4.52 24.04
CA ASP A 177 -3.39 5.34 24.51
C ASP A 177 -3.09 5.69 25.99
N SER A 178 -2.95 6.99 26.27
CA SER A 178 -2.76 7.54 27.61
C SER A 178 -3.89 7.23 28.59
N HIS A 179 -5.01 6.63 28.14
CA HIS A 179 -6.18 6.28 28.96
C HIS A 179 -6.18 4.87 29.52
N GLY A 180 -5.14 4.05 29.30
CA GLY A 180 -5.05 2.73 29.92
C GLY A 180 -6.16 1.75 29.50
N ASN A 181 -6.82 2.01 28.37
CA ASN A 181 -7.84 1.13 27.78
C ASN A 181 -7.25 0.25 26.67
N GLY A 182 -6.23 -0.53 27.02
CA GLY A 182 -5.70 -1.61 26.18
C GLY A 182 -4.91 -1.15 24.95
N ASP A 183 -3.98 -2.01 24.52
CA ASP A 183 -3.08 -1.81 23.39
C ASP A 183 -3.86 -1.73 22.07
N ARG A 184 -4.33 -0.53 21.68
CA ARG A 184 -4.87 -0.30 20.34
C ARG A 184 -3.78 0.33 19.47
N PRO A 185 -3.47 -0.26 18.30
CA PRO A 185 -2.44 0.27 17.43
C PRO A 185 -2.90 1.60 16.83
N LEU A 186 -2.06 2.64 16.96
CA LEU A 186 -2.31 3.94 16.33
C LEU A 186 -2.26 3.88 14.80
N SER A 187 -1.75 2.80 14.24
CA SER A 187 -1.66 2.59 12.80
C SER A 187 -2.80 1.72 12.29
N ASN A 188 -3.42 2.12 11.19
CA ASN A 188 -4.48 1.32 10.60
C ASN A 188 -3.92 0.05 9.96
N PRO A 189 -4.59 -1.10 10.16
CA PRO A 189 -4.23 -2.32 9.46
C PRO A 189 -4.71 -2.28 8.00
N ASN A 190 -4.17 -3.19 7.20
CA ASN A 190 -4.64 -3.49 5.85
C ASN A 190 -4.62 -2.31 4.87
N VAL A 191 -3.54 -1.52 4.85
CA VAL A 191 -3.42 -0.42 3.89
C VAL A 191 -2.86 -0.96 2.58
N ILE A 192 -3.58 -0.74 1.48
CA ILE A 192 -3.16 -1.07 0.12
C ILE A 192 -2.93 0.23 -0.62
N CYS A 193 -1.74 0.39 -1.19
CA CYS A 193 -1.36 1.58 -1.93
C CYS A 193 -1.05 1.23 -3.39
N GLU A 194 -1.57 2.04 -4.31
CA GLU A 194 -1.32 1.92 -5.75
C GLU A 194 -0.61 3.15 -6.27
N LEU A 195 0.45 2.95 -7.05
CA LEU A 195 1.24 4.05 -7.59
C LEU A 195 0.39 4.83 -8.60
N ILE A 196 0.26 6.13 -8.37
CA ILE A 196 -0.41 7.04 -9.29
C ILE A 196 0.59 7.35 -10.40
N ALA A 197 0.31 6.86 -11.61
CA ALA A 197 1.14 7.15 -12.77
C ALA A 197 1.29 8.67 -12.94
N SER A 198 2.53 9.15 -13.06
CA SER A 198 2.78 10.53 -13.47
C SER A 198 2.36 10.68 -14.94
N GLU A 199 1.31 11.47 -15.20
CA GLU A 199 0.92 11.89 -16.56
C GLU A 199 2.03 12.69 -17.28
#